data_AF-A0A6I3GFD1-F1
#
_entry.id   AF-A0A6I3GFD1-F1
#
_cell.length_a   1.000
_cell.length_b   1.000
_cell.length_c   1.000
_cell.angle_alpha   90.00
_cell.angle_beta   90.00
_cell.angle_gamma   90.00
#
_symmetry.space_group_name_H-M   'P 1'
#
loop_
_entity.id
_entity.type
_entity.pdbx_description
1 polymer ?
#
loop_
_entity_poly.entity_id
_entity_poly.type
_entity_poly.pdbx_seq_one_letter_code
_entity_poly.pdbx_strand_id
1 'polypeptide(L)'
;MVGPPMAVEGVTTLLLWASTPSGVSWWLTWVNGAFLAVALLCTIFLSVPRHARMVAAPDAQVGRELVQTNWPRTIAWTMCGFFAAVMLVQGM
;
A
#
# COMPACT_ATOMS: atom_id res chain seq x y z
N MET A 1 11.00 -8.06 3.21
CA MET A 1 10.98 -6.83 2.38
C MET A 1 9.56 -6.61 1.89
N VAL A 2 8.95 -5.45 2.11
CA VAL A 2 7.58 -5.12 1.64
C VAL A 2 7.55 -4.50 0.24
N GLY A 3 8.72 -4.16 -0.32
CA GLY A 3 8.86 -3.58 -1.66
C GLY A 3 8.34 -4.48 -2.79
N PRO A 4 8.70 -5.77 -2.86
CA PRO A 4 8.23 -6.63 -3.95
C PRO A 4 6.69 -6.83 -3.98
N PRO A 5 6.01 -7.10 -2.84
CA PRO A 5 4.55 -7.16 -2.82
C PRO A 5 3.87 -5.85 -3.25
N MET A 6 4.37 -4.70 -2.79
CA MET A 6 3.83 -3.39 -3.18
C MET A 6 4.02 -3.08 -4.67
N ALA A 7 5.14 -3.52 -5.27
CA ALA A 7 5.37 -3.37 -6.70
C ALA A 7 4.36 -4.20 -7.51
N VAL A 8 4.09 -5.44 -7.07
CA VAL A 8 3.06 -6.29 -7.69
C VAL A 8 1.70 -5.60 -7.62
N GLU A 9 1.27 -5.11 -6.46
CA GLU A 9 -0.01 -4.40 -6.33
C GLU A 9 -0.09 -3.11 -7.16
N GLY A 10 1.02 -2.38 -7.28
CA GLY A 10 1.13 -1.22 -8.16
C GLY A 10 0.87 -1.59 -9.61
N VAL A 11 1.55 -2.62 -10.11
CA VAL A 11 1.35 -3.12 -11.48
C VAL A 11 -0.08 -3.63 -11.66
N THR A 12 -0.62 -4.41 -10.72
CA THR A 12 -1.99 -4.92 -10.81
C THR A 12 -3.03 -3.79 -10.83
N THR A 13 -2.84 -2.74 -10.03
CA THR A 13 -3.74 -1.57 -10.02
C THR A 13 -3.71 -0.84 -11.36
N LEU A 14 -2.52 -0.65 -11.95
CA LEU A 14 -2.37 -0.04 -13.28
C LEU A 14 -3.04 -0.89 -14.36
N LEU A 15 -2.92 -2.21 -14.29
CA LEU A 15 -3.60 -3.13 -15.21
C LEU A 15 -5.13 -3.05 -15.06
N LEU A 16 -5.65 -2.97 -13.83
CA LEU A 16 -7.08 -2.81 -13.57
C LEU A 16 -7.62 -1.46 -14.09
N TRP A 17 -6.83 -0.40 -14.03
CA TRP A 17 -7.19 0.90 -14.64
C TRP A 17 -7.16 0.85 -16.17
N ALA A 18 -6.19 0.15 -16.75
CA ALA A 18 -6.08 -0.01 -18.21
C ALA A 18 -7.21 -0.89 -18.78
N SER A 19 -7.64 -1.90 -18.02
CA SER A 19 -8.65 -2.87 -18.45
C SER A 19 -9.54 -3.26 -17.28
N THR A 20 -10.48 -2.39 -16.91
CA THR A 20 -11.45 -2.69 -15.85
C THR A 20 -12.43 -3.77 -16.34
N PRO A 21 -12.56 -4.92 -15.65
CA PRO A 21 -13.51 -5.97 -16.03
C PRO A 21 -14.97 -5.46 -16.00
N SER A 22 -15.80 -5.92 -16.93
CA SER A 22 -17.20 -5.46 -17.09
C SER A 22 -18.10 -5.74 -15.88
N GLY A 23 -17.75 -6.71 -15.02
CA GLY A 23 -18.46 -7.00 -13.77
C GLY A 23 -17.97 -6.17 -12.57
N VAL A 24 -16.85 -5.46 -12.68
CA VAL A 24 -16.24 -4.72 -11.57
C VAL A 24 -16.62 -3.24 -11.65
N SER A 25 -17.12 -2.69 -10.54
CA SER A 25 -17.44 -1.27 -10.47
C SER A 25 -16.19 -0.40 -10.65
N TRP A 26 -16.18 0.47 -11.67
CA TRP A 26 -15.02 1.28 -12.02
C TRP A 26 -14.47 2.13 -10.86
N TRP A 27 -15.32 2.65 -9.97
CA TRP A 27 -14.89 3.49 -8.84
C TRP A 27 -14.08 2.70 -7.79
N LEU A 28 -14.28 1.39 -7.67
CA LEU A 28 -13.54 0.55 -6.73
C LEU A 28 -12.05 0.53 -7.08
N THR A 29 -11.70 0.52 -8.37
CA THR A 29 -10.30 0.47 -8.81
C THR A 29 -9.57 1.76 -8.42
N TRP A 30 -10.28 2.90 -8.45
CA TRP A 30 -9.76 4.18 -7.98
C TRP A 30 -9.61 4.22 -6.46
N VAL A 31 -10.59 3.73 -5.71
CA VAL A 31 -10.50 3.65 -4.24
C VAL A 31 -9.35 2.76 -3.80
N ASN A 32 -9.22 1.57 -4.41
CA ASN A 32 -8.09 0.67 -4.16
C ASN A 32 -6.73 1.33 -4.47
N GLY A 33 -6.65 2.02 -5.62
CA GLY A 33 -5.45 2.76 -6.00
C GLY A 33 -5.11 3.93 -5.07
N ALA A 34 -6.12 4.61 -4.50
CA ALA A 34 -5.91 5.66 -3.51
C ALA A 34 -5.29 5.10 -2.21
N PHE A 35 -5.79 3.97 -1.71
CA PHE A 35 -5.19 3.30 -0.56
C PHE A 35 -3.75 2.84 -0.84
N LEU A 36 -3.49 2.32 -2.04
CA LEU A 36 -2.14 1.94 -2.45
C LEU A 36 -1.20 3.15 -2.52
N ALA A 37 -1.68 4.28 -3.05
CA ALA A 37 -0.93 5.53 -3.08
C ALA A 37 -0.58 6.01 -1.66
N VAL A 38 -1.53 5.96 -0.72
CA VAL A 38 -1.26 6.27 0.69
C VAL A 38 -0.20 5.34 1.26
N ALA A 39 -0.29 4.04 1.02
CA ALA A 39 0.70 3.07 1.50
C ALA A 39 2.10 3.33 0.93
N LEU A 40 2.20 3.70 -0.36
CA LEU A 40 3.44 4.09 -1.02
C LEU A 40 4.01 5.39 -0.45
N LEU A 41 3.18 6.43 -0.28
CA LEU A 41 3.59 7.71 0.30
C LEU A 41 4.11 7.52 1.73
N CYS A 42 3.41 6.73 2.56
CA CYS A 42 3.90 6.38 3.90
C CYS A 42 5.26 5.66 3.83
N THR A 43 5.45 4.77 2.86
CA THR A 43 6.73 4.05 2.72
C THR A 43 7.86 4.99 2.33
N ILE A 44 7.66 5.81 1.30
CA ILE A 44 8.67 6.72 0.74
C ILE A 44 9.01 7.83 1.74
N PHE A 45 8.01 8.48 2.32
CA PHE A 45 8.23 9.65 3.17
C PHE A 45 8.46 9.32 4.64
N LEU A 46 7.95 8.18 5.14
CA LEU A 46 8.06 7.84 6.56
C LEU A 46 9.06 6.72 6.81
N SER A 47 8.96 5.61 6.09
CA SER A 47 9.77 4.40 6.36
C SER A 47 11.19 4.48 5.80
N VAL A 48 11.39 4.92 4.54
CA VAL A 48 12.71 5.00 3.90
C VAL A 48 13.68 5.94 4.65
N PRO A 49 13.34 7.22 4.93
CA PRO A 49 14.27 8.13 5.61
C PRO A 49 14.59 7.68 7.04
N ARG A 50 13.64 7.03 7.73
CA ARG A 50 13.87 6.50 9.08
C ARG A 50 14.74 5.25 9.07
N HIS A 51 14.62 4.39 8.06
CA HIS A 51 15.56 3.28 7.87
C HIS A 51 16.99 3.79 7.62
N ALA A 52 17.16 4.83 6.81
CA ALA A 52 18.46 5.46 6.59
C ALA A 52 19.05 6.04 7.90
N ARG A 53 18.22 6.69 8.73
CA ARG A 53 18.62 7.18 10.05
C ARG A 53 19.03 6.06 11.01
N MET A 54 18.30 4.94 11.03
CA MET A 54 18.61 3.81 11.91
C MET A 54 19.94 3.14 11.56
N VAL A 55 20.31 3.08 10.28
CA VAL A 55 21.62 2.60 9.84
C VAL A 55 22.74 3.53 10.27
N ALA A 56 22.50 4.85 10.23
CA ALA A 56 23.51 5.86 10.60
C ALA A 56 23.68 6.01 12.13
N ALA A 57 22.58 5.93 12.89
CA ALA A 57 22.56 6.07 14.35
C ALA A 57 21.45 5.19 14.95
N PRO A 58 21.78 3.96 15.40
CA PRO A 58 20.81 3.06 16.01
C PRO A 58 20.32 3.61 17.36
N ASP A 59 19.02 3.83 17.49
CA ASP A 59 18.38 4.32 18.72
C ASP A 59 17.04 3.61 18.95
N ALA A 60 16.75 3.23 20.20
CA ALA A 60 15.50 2.63 20.63
C ALA A 60 14.30 3.58 20.43
N GLN A 61 14.52 4.90 20.44
CA GLN A 61 13.47 5.88 20.13
C GLN A 61 13.06 5.83 18.64
N VAL A 62 14.03 5.70 17.74
CA VAL A 62 13.79 5.56 16.29
C VAL A 62 12.97 4.29 16.00
N GLY A 63 13.22 3.19 16.71
CA GLY A 63 12.42 1.96 16.60
C GLY A 63 10.93 2.17 16.93
N ARG A 64 10.60 2.92 17.99
CA ARG A 64 9.21 3.24 18.34
C ARG A 64 8.53 4.12 17.29
N GLU A 65 9.25 5.11 16.76
CA GLU A 65 8.73 5.95 15.68
C GLU A 65 8.48 5.16 14.39
N LEU A 66 9.29 4.14 14.08
CA LEU A 66 9.03 3.25 12.93
C LEU A 66 7.73 2.46 13.11
N VAL A 67 7.46 1.94 14.31
CA VAL A 67 6.22 1.19 14.56
C VAL A 67 5.00 2.10 14.40
N GLN A 68 5.06 3.32 14.95
CA GLN A 68 3.97 4.30 14.81
C GLN A 68 3.75 4.69 13.35
N THR A 69 4.81 4.90 12.58
CA THR A 69 4.72 5.25 11.15
C THR A 69 4.35 4.07 10.25
N ASN A 70 4.45 2.82 10.74
CA ASN A 70 3.99 1.63 10.03
C ASN A 70 2.46 1.44 10.11
N TRP A 71 1.79 1.88 11.18
CA TRP A 71 0.35 1.68 11.35
C TRP A 71 -0.51 2.23 10.20
N PRO A 72 -0.31 3.49 9.74
CA PRO A 72 -1.04 4.02 8.59
C PRO A 72 -0.86 3.17 7.33
N ARG A 73 0.37 2.70 7.09
CA ARG A 73 0.69 1.82 5.97
C ARG A 73 -0.04 0.49 6.08
N THR A 74 -0.04 -0.13 7.26
CA THR A 74 -0.71 -1.40 7.50
C THR A 74 -2.21 -1.27 7.24
N ILE A 75 -2.86 -0.24 7.77
CA ILE A 75 -4.29 0.00 7.55
C ILE A 75 -4.60 0.22 6.06
N ALA A 76 -3.83 1.07 5.39
CA ALA A 76 -4.01 1.33 3.97
C ALA A 76 -3.83 0.06 3.14
N TRP A 77 -2.83 -0.76 3.46
CA TRP A 77 -2.56 -1.99 2.74
C TRP A 77 -3.61 -3.08 3.01
N THR A 78 -4.13 -3.17 4.24
CA THR A 78 -5.28 -4.02 4.57
C THR A 78 -6.52 -3.62 3.78
N MET A 79 -6.77 -2.32 3.61
CA MET A 79 -7.87 -1.83 2.80
C MET A 79 -7.69 -2.22 1.32
N CYS A 80 -6.47 -2.19 0.78
CA CYS A 80 -6.23 -2.68 -0.59
C CYS A 80 -6.64 -4.15 -0.74
N GLY A 81 -6.24 -5.02 0.20
CA GLY A 81 -6.65 -6.43 0.19
C GLY A 81 -8.18 -6.60 0.29
N PHE A 82 -8.84 -5.79 1.11
CA PHE A 82 -10.30 -5.79 1.23
C PHE A 82 -10.98 -5.40 -0.08
N PHE A 83 -10.57 -4.29 -0.71
CA PHE A 83 -11.17 -3.85 -1.98
C PHE A 83 -10.87 -4.81 -3.13
N ALA A 84 -9.67 -5.41 -3.17
CA ALA A 84 -9.36 -6.46 -4.13
C ALA A 84 -10.29 -7.68 -3.96
N ALA A 85 -10.58 -8.11 -2.73
CA ALA A 85 -11.54 -9.19 -2.48
C ALA A 85 -12.97 -8.82 -2.93
N VAL A 86 -13.40 -7.58 -2.69
CA VAL A 86 -14.71 -7.08 -3.18
C VAL A 86 -14.79 -7.12 -4.71
N MET A 87 -13.73 -6.70 -5.41
CA MET A 87 -13.69 -6.76 -6.88
C MET A 87 -13.74 -8.21 -7.39
N LEU A 88 -13.06 -9.14 -6.72
CA LEU A 88 -13.10 -10.55 -7.08
C LEU A 88 -14.53 -11.10 -6.95
N VAL A 89 -15.23 -10.78 -5.87
CA VAL A 89 -16.64 -11.21 -5.69
C VAL A 89 -17.57 -10.57 -6.71
N GLN A 90 -17.34 -9.32 -7.12
CA GLN A 90 -18.15 -8.67 -8.17
C GLN A 90 -17.90 -9.23 -9.58
N GLY A 91 -16.67 -9.69 -9.85
CA GLY A 91 -16.27 -10.21 -11.14
C GLY A 91 -16.57 -11.70 -11.38
N MET A 92 -17.05 -12.42 -10.36
CA MET A 92 -17.52 -13.82 -10.43
C MET A 92 -18.99 -13.89 -10.85
#